data_AF-A0A7J4YHQ7-F1
#
_entry.id   AF-A0A7J4YHQ7-F1
#
_cell.length_a   1.000
_cell.length_b   1.000
_cell.length_c   1.000
_cell.angle_alpha   90.00
_cell.angle_beta   90.00
_cell.angle_gamma   90.00
#
_symmetry.space_group_name_H-M   'P 1'
#
loop_
_entity.id
_entity.type
_entity.pdbx_description
1 polymer ?
#
loop_
_entity_poly.entity_id
_entity_poly.type
_entity_poly.pdbx_seq_one_letter_code
_entity_poly.pdbx_strand_id
1 'polypeptide(L)'
;MLPRLLITDSQINNVAKQYIHDENFTGTNSELSMWMFYNLITGANKNSYLDSFLGRSVNATEISVGMTEALNHRDEAYSWFIE
;
A
#
# COMPACT_ATOMS: atom_id res chain seq x y z
N MET A 1 -4.19 -17.86 -4.93
CA MET A 1 -2.88 -17.85 -4.24
C MET A 1 -2.69 -16.45 -3.68
N LEU A 2 -2.24 -16.28 -2.44
CA LEU A 2 -2.05 -14.96 -1.85
C LEU A 2 -0.91 -14.20 -2.58
N PRO A 3 -1.08 -12.89 -2.85
CA PRO A 3 -0.07 -12.09 -3.52
C PRO A 3 1.19 -11.95 -2.66
N ARG A 4 2.34 -11.84 -3.32
CA ARG A 4 3.60 -11.61 -2.62
C ARG A 4 3.59 -10.23 -1.97
N LEU A 5 3.97 -10.16 -0.71
CA LEU A 5 4.08 -8.92 0.06
C LEU A 5 5.54 -8.74 0.49
N LEU A 6 6.22 -7.74 -0.09
CA LEU A 6 7.64 -7.45 0.17
C LEU A 6 7.85 -6.35 1.23
N ILE A 7 6.77 -5.69 1.62
CA ILE A 7 6.80 -4.68 2.68
C ILE A 7 6.97 -5.36 4.04
N THR A 8 7.77 -4.74 4.89
CA THR A 8 8.09 -5.25 6.24
C THR A 8 7.18 -4.63 7.30
N ASP A 9 7.13 -5.25 8.49
CA ASP A 9 6.36 -4.73 9.63
C ASP A 9 6.73 -3.29 10.01
N SER A 10 8.02 -2.93 9.90
CA SER A 10 8.49 -1.57 10.15
C SER A 10 7.91 -0.57 9.15
N GLN A 11 7.79 -0.98 7.89
CA GLN A 11 7.25 -0.15 6.83
C GLN A 11 5.72 -0.04 6.92
N ILE A 12 5.02 -1.13 7.29
CA ILE A 12 3.58 -1.09 7.61
C ILE A 12 3.32 -0.14 8.80
N ASN A 13 4.14 -0.21 9.84
CA ASN A 13 4.06 0.75 10.94
C ASN A 13 4.26 2.20 10.46
N ASN A 14 5.15 2.42 9.49
CA ASN A 14 5.33 3.75 8.91
C ASN A 14 4.08 4.18 8.11
N VAL A 15 3.46 3.30 7.31
CA VAL A 15 2.18 3.57 6.63
C VAL A 15 1.12 4.01 7.65
N ALA A 16 0.95 3.28 8.74
CA ALA A 16 -0.01 3.61 9.79
C ALA A 16 0.28 4.96 10.46
N LYS A 17 1.55 5.27 10.72
CA LYS A 17 1.95 6.59 11.26
C LYS A 17 1.65 7.71 10.27
N GLN A 18 2.00 7.55 9.00
CA GLN A 18 1.78 8.55 7.97
C GLN A 18 0.30 8.73 7.65
N TYR A 19 -0.51 7.67 7.74
CA TYR A 19 -1.97 7.77 7.62
C TYR A 19 -2.59 8.79 8.61
N ILE A 20 -1.99 8.96 9.79
CA ILE A 20 -2.44 9.94 10.80
C ILE A 20 -1.76 11.31 10.61
N HIS A 21 -0.48 11.32 10.24
CA HIS A 21 0.37 12.51 10.34
C HIS A 21 0.79 13.16 9.01
N ASP A 22 0.59 12.51 7.86
CA ASP A 22 1.01 13.03 6.56
C ASP A 22 0.07 14.16 6.10
N GLU A 23 0.62 15.35 5.87
CA GLU A 23 -0.16 16.54 5.50
C GLU A 23 -0.91 16.41 4.16
N ASN A 24 -0.43 15.54 3.26
CA ASN A 24 -0.96 15.39 1.91
C ASN A 24 -1.79 14.11 1.74
N PHE A 25 -1.49 13.07 2.51
CA PHE A 25 -2.07 11.73 2.34
C PHE A 25 -2.70 11.16 3.62
N THR A 26 -2.95 12.00 4.64
CA THR A 26 -3.71 11.60 5.84
C THR A 26 -5.16 11.23 5.52
N GLY A 27 -5.69 10.20 6.16
CA GLY A 27 -7.09 9.80 6.00
C GLY A 27 -8.07 10.85 6.54
N THR A 28 -9.23 10.94 5.89
CA THR A 28 -10.32 11.82 6.33
C THR A 28 -11.49 10.98 6.79
N ASN A 29 -12.10 11.29 7.95
CA ASN A 29 -13.29 10.57 8.47
C ASN A 29 -13.12 9.05 8.55
N SER A 30 -11.91 8.57 8.88
CA SER A 30 -11.58 7.14 8.90
C SER A 30 -11.64 6.44 7.52
N GLU A 31 -11.65 7.23 6.43
CA GLU A 31 -11.59 6.74 5.06
C GLU A 31 -10.19 6.94 4.48
N LEU A 32 -9.83 6.05 3.56
CA LEU A 32 -8.58 6.09 2.82
C LEU A 32 -8.84 5.80 1.35
N SER A 33 -8.54 6.76 0.47
CA SER A 33 -8.60 6.51 -0.97
C SER A 33 -7.43 5.62 -1.41
N MET A 34 -7.63 4.83 -2.46
CA MET A 34 -6.57 3.98 -3.01
C MET A 34 -5.37 4.77 -3.56
N TRP A 35 -5.59 6.01 -4.01
CA TRP A 35 -4.50 6.92 -4.39
C TRP A 35 -3.64 7.31 -3.18
N MET A 36 -4.27 7.62 -2.05
CA MET A 36 -3.53 7.92 -0.82
C MET A 36 -2.84 6.69 -0.27
N PHE A 37 -3.50 5.53 -0.28
CA PHE A 37 -2.89 4.24 0.09
C PHE A 37 -1.61 3.98 -0.73
N TYR A 38 -1.67 4.12 -2.05
CA TYR A 38 -0.52 3.99 -2.94
C TYR A 38 0.65 4.93 -2.54
N ASN A 39 0.36 6.20 -2.25
CA ASN A 39 1.39 7.15 -1.85
C ASN A 39 1.99 6.84 -0.47
N LEU A 40 1.17 6.41 0.49
CA LEU A 40 1.63 6.02 1.82
C LEU A 40 2.51 4.77 1.76
N ILE A 41 2.08 3.73 1.06
CA ILE A 41 2.78 2.44 0.98
C ILE A 41 4.08 2.51 0.18
N THR A 42 4.11 3.29 -0.90
CA THR A 42 5.37 3.57 -1.63
C THR A 42 6.27 4.53 -0.84
N GLY A 43 5.70 5.52 -0.16
CA GLY A 43 6.42 6.43 0.73
C GLY A 43 7.15 5.73 1.87
N ALA A 44 6.54 4.68 2.44
CA ALA A 44 7.16 3.83 3.46
C ALA A 44 8.42 3.08 2.96
N ASN A 45 8.61 2.97 1.64
CA ASN A 45 9.80 2.36 1.06
C ASN A 45 11.00 3.30 0.97
N LYS A 46 10.84 4.63 1.10
CA LYS A 46 11.92 5.62 0.91
C LYS A 46 13.19 5.37 1.73
N ASN A 47 13.04 4.80 2.92
CA ASN A 47 14.16 4.48 3.82
C ASN A 47 14.72 3.06 3.64
N SER A 48 14.27 2.33 2.61
CA SER A 48 14.82 1.00 2.29
C SER A 48 16.24 1.14 1.74
N TYR A 49 17.05 0.09 1.94
CA TYR A 49 18.33 -0.03 1.23
C TYR A 49 18.11 -0.01 -0.28
N LEU A 50 19.04 0.64 -1.01
CA LEU A 50 18.92 0.98 -2.44
C LEU A 50 18.60 -0.22 -3.32
N ASP A 51 19.20 -1.37 -3.02
CA ASP A 51 19.03 -2.64 -3.73
C ASP A 51 17.60 -3.22 -3.59
N SER A 52 16.96 -3.01 -2.43
CA SER A 52 15.59 -3.47 -2.15
C SER A 52 14.50 -2.44 -2.50
N PHE A 53 14.86 -1.16 -2.63
CA PHE A 53 13.92 -0.05 -2.82
C PHE A 53 13.03 -0.23 -4.06
N LEU A 54 13.63 -0.55 -5.21
CA LEU A 54 12.90 -0.65 -6.47
C LEU A 54 11.91 -1.83 -6.43
N GLY A 55 12.38 -3.01 -6.00
CA GLY A 55 11.53 -4.21 -5.92
C GLY A 55 10.35 -4.03 -4.97
N ARG A 56 10.56 -3.39 -3.82
CA ARG A 56 9.48 -3.07 -2.88
C ARG A 56 8.51 -2.03 -3.44
N SER A 57 9.00 -1.05 -4.18
CA SER A 57 8.14 -0.02 -4.80
C SER A 57 7.27 -0.59 -5.91
N VAL A 58 7.81 -1.50 -6.73
CA VAL A 58 7.02 -2.24 -7.73
C VAL A 58 5.95 -3.07 -7.02
N ASN A 59 6.33 -3.85 -6.02
CA ASN A 59 5.37 -4.69 -5.30
C ASN A 59 4.27 -3.87 -4.58
N ALA A 60 4.63 -2.73 -3.98
CA ALA A 60 3.68 -1.80 -3.39
C ALA A 60 2.68 -1.23 -4.42
N THR A 61 3.16 -0.98 -5.66
CA THR A 61 2.31 -0.57 -6.78
C THR A 61 1.36 -1.69 -7.20
N GLU A 62 1.88 -2.90 -7.40
CA GLU A 62 1.09 -4.09 -7.76
C GLU A 62 -0.03 -4.35 -6.75
N ILE A 63 0.28 -4.27 -5.45
CA ILE A 63 -0.71 -4.45 -4.39
C ILE A 63 -1.78 -3.35 -4.44
N SER A 64 -1.38 -2.08 -4.58
CA SER A 64 -2.33 -0.97 -4.63
C SER A 64 -3.28 -1.08 -5.82
N VAL A 65 -2.76 -1.45 -7.00
CA VAL A 65 -3.57 -1.69 -8.20
C VAL A 65 -4.47 -2.90 -8.01
N GLY A 66 -3.93 -4.03 -7.56
CA GLY A 66 -4.71 -5.25 -7.34
C GLY A 66 -5.86 -5.06 -6.37
N MET A 67 -5.62 -4.38 -5.24
CA MET A 67 -6.67 -4.01 -4.29
C MET A 67 -7.72 -3.07 -4.91
N THR A 68 -7.29 -2.12 -5.73
CA THR A 68 -8.20 -1.22 -6.45
C THR A 68 -9.09 -1.98 -7.42
N GLU A 69 -8.55 -2.93 -8.18
CA GLU A 69 -9.33 -3.74 -9.13
C GLU A 69 -10.30 -4.68 -8.40
N ALA A 70 -9.92 -5.24 -7.26
CA ALA A 70 -10.80 -6.04 -6.42
C ALA A 70 -11.98 -5.22 -5.85
N LEU A 71 -11.73 -4.02 -5.34
CA LEU A 71 -12.80 -3.09 -4.90
C LEU A 71 -13.77 -2.71 -6.02
N ASN A 72 -13.28 -2.69 -7.27
CA ASN A 72 -14.09 -2.40 -8.45
C ASN A 72 -14.71 -3.66 -9.09
N HIS A 73 -14.55 -4.84 -8.49
CA HIS A 73 -15.04 -6.12 -9.00
C HIS A 73 -14.53 -6.47 -10.41
N ARG A 74 -13.29 -6.07 -10.73
CA ARG A 74 -12.65 -6.31 -12.04
C ARG A 74 -11.66 -7.46 -12.02
N ASP A 75 -11.04 -7.72 -10.87
CA ASP A 75 -10.09 -8.82 -10.67
C ASP A 75 -10.21 -9.37 -9.24
N GLU A 76 -10.36 -10.68 -9.11
CA GLU A 76 -10.53 -11.37 -7.82
C GLU A 76 -9.21 -11.84 -7.21
N ALA A 77 -8.07 -11.68 -7.89
CA ALA A 77 -6.77 -12.10 -7.39
C ALA A 77 -6.41 -11.48 -6.02
N TYR A 78 -7.00 -10.31 -5.73
CA TYR A 78 -6.87 -9.61 -4.46
C TYR A 78 -8.16 -9.60 -3.63
N SER A 79 -9.21 -10.38 -3.95
CA SER A 79 -10.46 -10.35 -3.16
C SER A 79 -10.30 -10.78 -1.69
N TRP A 80 -9.21 -11.49 -1.35
CA TRP A 80 -8.93 -12.00 -0.01
C TRP A 80 -8.92 -10.94 1.11
N PHE A 81 -8.80 -9.63 0.82
CA PHE A 81 -8.85 -8.58 1.86
C PHE A 81 -10.25 -7.97 2.07
N ILE A 82 -11.21 -8.23 1.17
CA ILE A 82 -12.59 -7.72 1.24
C ILE A 82 -13.62 -8.82 1.51
N GLU A 83 -13.23 -10.09 1.39
CA GLU A 83 -13.96 -11.26 1.89
C GLU A 83 -13.88 -11.38 3.42
#